data_AF-A0A9P5JDU5-F1
#
_entry.id   AF-A0A9P5JDU5-F1
#
_cell.length_a   1.000
_cell.length_b   1.000
_cell.length_c   1.000
_cell.angle_alpha   90.00
_cell.angle_beta   90.00
_cell.angle_gamma   90.00
#
_symmetry.space_group_name_H-M   'P 1'
#
loop_
_entity.id
_entity.type
_entity.pdbx_description
1 polymer ?
#
loop_
_entity_poly.entity_id
_entity_poly.type
_entity_poly.pdbx_seq_one_letter_code
_entity_poly.pdbx_strand_id
1 'polypeptide(L)'
;MVGISRQRSPFLAECAAPARTSVDAPSKDYSPIAQGPKDTNTFLGYSIAPLCDLQPFIPHEESVPGRVYAMTNRLSYFPPQPERAWPPSFFASAVRRFAAHWHLETPQMSEFGGEGVMKNLGLLERDAFVRDVAKSKVLLGVGRPAISQMPYQALCLGAPFINPILDWDPQAPNEPKMRKTQHNGLRELKHPYVHNVHKDDEVGFLGTIARALDTPIPRSVPFTPV
;
A
#
# COMPACT_ATOMS: atom_id res chain seq x y z
N MET A 1 -45.34 50.27 8.84
CA MET A 1 -44.98 50.45 7.42
C MET A 1 -43.53 50.92 7.36
N VAL A 2 -42.57 50.02 7.08
CA VAL A 2 -41.28 50.26 6.42
C VAL A 2 -40.80 48.86 6.02
N GLY A 3 -40.90 48.54 4.72
CA GLY A 3 -40.36 47.32 4.13
C GLY A 3 -38.94 47.58 3.66
N ILE A 4 -37.99 46.74 4.07
CA ILE A 4 -36.63 46.76 3.54
C ILE A 4 -36.51 45.59 2.57
N SER A 5 -36.56 45.92 1.29
CA SER A 5 -36.24 45.04 0.18
C SER A 5 -34.74 44.76 0.16
N ARG A 6 -34.33 43.50 0.32
CA ARG A 6 -32.95 43.08 0.04
C ARG A 6 -32.85 42.73 -1.43
N GLN A 7 -32.38 43.67 -2.24
CA GLN A 7 -31.87 43.38 -3.57
C GLN A 7 -30.66 42.43 -3.46
N ARG A 8 -30.77 41.26 -4.08
CA ARG A 8 -29.65 40.33 -4.28
C ARG A 8 -28.74 40.92 -5.35
N SER A 9 -27.49 41.19 -4.99
CA SER A 9 -26.43 41.53 -5.94
C SER A 9 -26.00 40.25 -6.69
N PRO A 10 -25.93 40.23 -8.03
CA PRO A 10 -25.60 39.05 -8.82
C PRO A 10 -24.09 38.98 -9.04
N PHE A 11 -23.32 38.83 -7.97
CA PHE A 11 -21.89 38.57 -8.08
C PHE A 11 -21.53 37.66 -6.92
N LEU A 12 -21.36 36.37 -7.24
CA LEU A 12 -20.74 35.26 -6.50
C LEU A 12 -21.46 33.96 -6.89
N ALA A 13 -21.41 33.65 -8.19
CA ALA A 13 -21.49 32.29 -8.69
C ALA A 13 -20.19 32.02 -9.44
N GLU A 14 -19.68 30.79 -9.31
CA GLU A 14 -18.49 30.24 -9.99
C GLU A 14 -17.11 30.67 -9.47
N CYS A 15 -16.68 29.97 -8.42
CA CYS A 15 -15.34 29.39 -8.34
C CYS A 15 -15.45 28.02 -7.63
N ALA A 16 -16.05 27.05 -8.31
CA ALA A 16 -16.07 25.64 -7.91
C ALA A 16 -15.40 24.81 -9.01
N ALA A 17 -14.08 24.88 -9.09
CA ALA A 17 -13.27 23.94 -9.87
C ALA A 17 -11.93 23.71 -9.15
N PRO A 18 -11.70 22.55 -8.51
CA PRO A 18 -10.38 22.22 -7.97
C PRO A 18 -9.51 21.62 -9.09
N ALA A 19 -8.26 22.09 -9.16
CA ALA A 19 -7.16 21.61 -10.00
C ALA A 19 -7.36 21.66 -11.54
N ARG A 20 -7.74 22.82 -12.09
CA ARG A 20 -7.25 23.28 -13.41
C ARG A 20 -7.14 24.79 -13.42
N THR A 21 -6.04 25.33 -12.89
CA THR A 21 -5.52 26.57 -13.47
C THR A 21 -4.87 26.15 -14.77
N SER A 22 -5.40 26.61 -15.90
CA SER A 22 -4.81 26.43 -17.22
C SER A 22 -3.38 26.96 -17.21
N VAL A 23 -2.43 26.07 -16.97
CA VAL A 23 -1.08 26.29 -17.42
C VAL A 23 -1.13 25.91 -18.89
N ASP A 24 -1.03 26.90 -19.78
CA ASP A 24 -0.80 26.68 -21.21
C ASP A 24 0.61 26.12 -21.42
N ALA A 25 0.88 24.97 -20.80
CA ALA A 25 1.98 24.11 -21.16
C ALA A 25 1.49 23.25 -22.33
N PRO A 26 2.24 23.13 -23.43
CA PRO A 26 1.90 22.17 -24.48
C PRO A 26 1.63 20.82 -23.83
N SER A 27 0.59 20.11 -24.27
CA SER A 27 0.12 18.84 -23.71
C SER A 27 1.09 17.67 -23.96
N LYS A 28 2.38 17.90 -23.76
CA LYS A 28 3.38 16.87 -23.64
C LYS A 28 3.50 16.53 -22.15
N ASP A 29 2.81 15.46 -21.81
CA ASP A 29 3.35 14.42 -20.95
C ASP A 29 3.41 14.66 -19.43
N TYR A 30 2.31 14.35 -18.74
CA TYR A 30 2.29 14.15 -17.29
C TYR A 30 1.85 12.73 -16.86
N SER A 31 2.71 11.69 -16.80
CA SER A 31 2.23 10.42 -16.21
C SER A 31 1.95 10.53 -14.72
N PRO A 32 0.74 10.13 -14.27
CA PRO A 32 0.51 9.89 -12.87
C PRO A 32 1.26 8.62 -12.43
N ILE A 33 1.66 8.62 -11.16
CA ILE A 33 2.31 7.49 -10.48
C ILE A 33 1.38 6.23 -10.46
N ALA A 34 0.09 6.38 -10.80
CA ALA A 34 -0.76 5.28 -11.25
C ALA A 34 -1.74 5.70 -12.35
N GLN A 35 -1.78 4.87 -13.41
CA GLN A 35 -2.82 4.71 -14.43
C GLN A 35 -3.67 5.96 -14.73
N GLY A 36 -3.05 6.92 -15.41
CA GLY A 36 -3.77 7.88 -16.26
C GLY A 36 -3.94 7.31 -17.67
N PRO A 37 -4.67 8.01 -18.56
CA PRO A 37 -4.72 7.66 -19.97
C PRO A 37 -3.30 7.44 -20.49
N LYS A 38 -3.06 6.30 -21.14
CA LYS A 38 -1.73 5.83 -21.56
C LYS A 38 -1.04 6.76 -22.57
N ASP A 39 -1.76 7.73 -23.13
CA ASP A 39 -1.36 8.40 -24.36
C ASP A 39 -1.05 9.90 -24.17
N THR A 40 -1.05 10.44 -22.94
CA THR A 40 -0.85 11.89 -22.70
C THR A 40 0.25 12.23 -21.69
N ASN A 41 1.02 11.23 -21.29
CA ASN A 41 1.58 11.14 -19.95
C ASN A 41 2.97 10.46 -19.97
N THR A 42 4.09 11.17 -19.70
CA THR A 42 5.44 10.55 -19.58
C THR A 42 5.71 10.04 -18.18
N PHE A 43 6.12 8.78 -18.07
CA PHE A 43 6.62 8.17 -16.84
C PHE A 43 7.93 8.83 -16.41
N LEU A 44 7.89 9.60 -15.32
CA LEU A 44 9.08 10.22 -14.74
C LEU A 44 9.94 9.22 -13.96
N GLY A 45 9.29 8.20 -13.38
CA GLY A 45 9.91 7.27 -12.45
C GLY A 45 10.45 7.94 -11.18
N TYR A 46 11.07 7.12 -10.34
CA TYR A 46 11.88 7.56 -9.21
C TYR A 46 12.85 6.42 -8.87
N SER A 47 13.98 6.75 -8.24
CA SER A 47 14.92 5.74 -7.77
C SER A 47 14.83 5.60 -6.26
N ILE A 48 14.76 4.35 -5.80
CA ILE A 48 14.93 3.99 -4.38
C ILE A 48 16.35 3.50 -4.07
N ALA A 49 17.17 3.25 -5.10
CA ALA A 49 18.50 2.62 -4.93
C ALA A 49 19.39 3.38 -3.91
N PRO A 50 19.49 4.73 -3.93
CA PRO A 50 20.30 5.43 -2.95
C PRO A 50 19.84 5.21 -1.51
N LEU A 51 18.52 5.07 -1.28
CA LEU A 51 18.00 4.79 0.04
C LEU A 51 18.30 3.34 0.45
N CYS A 52 18.21 2.41 -0.49
CA CYS A 52 18.49 1.01 -0.24
C CYS A 52 19.97 0.79 0.10
N ASP A 53 20.90 1.40 -0.63
CA ASP A 53 22.34 1.23 -0.42
C ASP A 53 22.81 1.75 0.95
N LEU A 54 22.13 2.75 1.50
CA LEU A 54 22.42 3.29 2.82
C LEU A 54 21.98 2.37 3.97
N GLN A 55 21.12 1.38 3.70
CA GLN A 55 20.51 0.56 4.74
C GLN A 55 21.18 -0.81 4.81
N PRO A 56 21.54 -1.26 6.02
CA PRO A 56 22.07 -2.60 6.20
C PRO A 56 21.00 -3.60 5.77
N PHE A 57 21.40 -4.53 4.93
CA PHE A 57 20.58 -5.70 4.64
C PHE A 57 20.57 -6.59 5.87
N ILE A 58 19.38 -6.93 6.35
CA ILE A 58 19.20 -7.90 7.43
C ILE A 58 18.81 -9.21 6.75
N PRO A 59 19.67 -10.24 6.77
CA PRO A 59 19.31 -11.55 6.24
C PRO A 59 18.02 -12.07 6.86
N HIS A 60 17.25 -12.83 6.09
CA HIS A 60 15.94 -13.31 6.53
C HIS A 60 16.05 -14.17 7.80
N GLU A 61 17.14 -14.90 7.98
CA GLU A 61 17.43 -15.73 9.15
C GLU A 61 17.72 -14.89 10.41
N GLU A 62 18.23 -13.66 10.23
CA GLU A 62 18.54 -12.71 11.31
C GLU A 62 17.37 -11.74 11.60
N SER A 63 16.41 -11.64 10.68
CA SER A 63 15.20 -10.84 10.86
C SER A 63 14.31 -11.37 12.00
N VAL A 64 13.45 -10.51 12.54
CA VAL A 64 12.62 -10.87 13.69
C VAL A 64 11.61 -11.96 13.28
N PRO A 65 11.60 -13.14 13.94
CA PRO A 65 10.70 -14.24 13.58
C PRO A 65 9.22 -13.83 13.63
N GLY A 66 8.43 -14.15 12.61
CA GLY A 66 7.00 -13.84 12.57
C GLY A 66 6.65 -12.36 12.38
N ARG A 67 7.63 -11.46 12.24
CA ARG A 67 7.36 -10.03 12.12
C ARG A 67 6.83 -9.66 10.74
N VAL A 68 5.65 -9.05 10.70
CA VAL A 68 5.03 -8.55 9.47
C VAL A 68 4.71 -7.07 9.60
N TYR A 69 5.12 -6.27 8.61
CA TYR A 69 4.85 -4.84 8.59
C TYR A 69 3.59 -4.56 7.75
N ALA A 70 2.56 -3.94 8.33
CA ALA A 70 1.35 -3.54 7.62
C ALA A 70 1.57 -2.18 6.95
N MET A 71 1.41 -2.13 5.63
CA MET A 71 1.58 -0.91 4.83
C MET A 71 0.41 0.05 5.05
N THR A 72 0.52 0.91 6.06
CA THR A 72 -0.43 1.98 6.33
C THR A 72 0.18 3.04 7.23
N ASN A 73 -0.32 4.28 7.13
CA ASN A 73 -0.11 5.32 8.13
C ASN A 73 -1.41 5.74 8.85
N ARG A 74 -2.53 5.06 8.57
CA ARG A 74 -3.87 5.41 9.04
C ARG A 74 -4.66 4.18 9.47
N LEU A 75 -5.26 4.24 10.65
CA LEU A 75 -6.15 3.18 11.12
C LEU A 75 -7.51 3.20 10.41
N SER A 76 -7.89 4.32 9.78
CA SER A 76 -9.11 4.42 8.97
C SER A 76 -9.10 3.53 7.71
N TYR A 77 -8.00 2.83 7.42
CA TYR A 77 -7.95 1.86 6.33
C TYR A 77 -8.59 0.51 6.66
N PHE A 78 -8.74 0.21 7.95
CA PHE A 78 -9.20 -1.10 8.39
C PHE A 78 -10.70 -1.28 8.66
N PRO A 79 -11.48 -0.24 9.03
CA PRO A 79 -12.94 -0.37 9.10
C PRO A 79 -13.55 -0.84 7.76
N PRO A 80 -14.78 -1.42 7.79
CA PRO A 80 -15.45 -1.85 6.57
C PRO A 80 -15.57 -0.73 5.53
N GLN A 81 -14.92 -0.93 4.37
CA GLN A 81 -14.97 -0.04 3.21
C GLN A 81 -14.57 -0.81 1.96
N PRO A 82 -14.87 -0.32 0.74
CA PRO A 82 -14.68 -1.08 -0.50
C PRO A 82 -13.26 -1.63 -0.69
N GLU A 83 -12.22 -0.84 -0.36
CA GLU A 83 -10.83 -1.26 -0.51
C GLU A 83 -10.21 -1.86 0.75
N ARG A 84 -10.98 -2.13 1.81
CA ARG A 84 -10.45 -2.89 2.94
C ARG A 84 -10.08 -4.29 2.46
N ALA A 85 -8.81 -4.68 2.59
CA ALA A 85 -8.35 -5.99 2.14
C ALA A 85 -8.71 -7.13 3.13
N TRP A 86 -8.50 -6.89 4.43
CA TRP A 86 -8.51 -7.94 5.45
C TRP A 86 -9.40 -7.56 6.65
N PRO A 87 -10.33 -8.44 7.08
CA PRO A 87 -11.03 -8.29 8.35
C PRO A 87 -10.09 -8.41 9.57
N PRO A 88 -10.44 -7.79 10.72
CA PRO A 88 -9.69 -7.94 11.98
C PRO A 88 -9.41 -9.40 12.37
N SER A 89 -10.36 -10.31 12.11
CA SER A 89 -10.25 -11.73 12.44
C SER A 89 -9.08 -12.43 11.76
N PHE A 90 -8.68 -11.98 10.57
CA PHE A 90 -7.59 -12.59 9.81
C PHE A 90 -6.24 -12.37 10.51
N PHE A 91 -6.01 -11.16 11.01
CA PHE A 91 -4.81 -10.82 11.77
C PHE A 91 -4.71 -11.66 13.04
N ALA A 92 -5.82 -11.81 13.77
CA ALA A 92 -5.87 -12.67 14.95
C ALA A 92 -5.65 -14.15 14.60
N SER A 93 -6.19 -14.65 13.48
CA SER A 93 -5.94 -16.01 12.99
C SER A 93 -4.46 -16.26 12.69
N ALA A 94 -3.76 -15.30 12.07
CA ALA A 94 -2.33 -15.44 11.79
C ALA A 94 -1.46 -15.40 13.05
N VAL A 95 -1.79 -14.54 14.03
CA VAL A 95 -1.12 -14.52 15.34
C VAL A 95 -1.19 -15.90 15.97
N ARG A 96 -2.39 -16.50 16.03
CA ARG A 96 -2.60 -17.82 16.65
C ARG A 96 -1.90 -18.96 15.90
N ARG A 97 -1.84 -18.92 14.57
CA ARG A 97 -1.33 -20.03 13.75
C ARG A 97 0.18 -19.97 13.49
N PHE A 98 0.73 -18.77 13.35
CA PHE A 98 2.10 -18.58 12.85
C PHE A 98 2.96 -17.69 13.76
N ALA A 99 2.46 -17.35 14.95
CA ALA A 99 3.09 -16.36 15.84
C ALA A 99 3.40 -15.03 15.13
N ALA A 100 2.59 -14.70 14.12
CA ALA A 100 2.74 -13.46 13.38
C ALA A 100 2.45 -12.28 14.31
N HIS A 101 3.32 -11.27 14.31
CA HIS A 101 3.08 -10.05 15.06
C HIS A 101 3.19 -8.85 14.13
N TRP A 102 2.14 -8.03 14.17
CA TRP A 102 1.88 -7.00 13.19
C TRP A 102 2.44 -5.67 13.66
N HIS A 103 3.20 -5.00 12.80
CA HIS A 103 3.74 -3.67 13.06
C HIS A 103 3.14 -2.68 12.08
N LEU A 104 2.81 -1.50 12.56
CA LEU A 104 2.42 -0.37 11.71
C LEU A 104 2.88 0.93 12.35
N GLU A 105 2.95 1.97 11.55
CA GLU A 105 3.18 3.34 12.00
C GLU A 105 1.90 4.12 11.85
N THR A 106 1.45 4.83 12.90
CA THR A 106 0.38 5.81 12.77
C THR A 106 0.36 6.78 13.94
N PRO A 107 0.02 8.07 13.74
CA PRO A 107 -0.14 9.00 14.85
C PRO A 107 -1.39 8.71 15.70
N GLN A 108 -2.27 7.82 15.27
CA GLN A 108 -3.48 7.48 16.02
C GLN A 108 -3.16 6.48 17.15
N MET A 109 -3.45 6.86 18.39
CA MET A 109 -3.16 6.03 19.58
C MET A 109 -4.14 4.88 19.79
N SER A 110 -5.21 4.76 18.99
CA SER A 110 -6.18 3.67 19.12
C SER A 110 -5.60 2.34 18.65
N GLU A 111 -5.93 1.26 19.34
CA GLU A 111 -5.60 -0.09 18.89
C GLU A 111 -6.52 -0.53 17.75
N PHE A 112 -5.98 -1.34 16.83
CA PHE A 112 -6.76 -2.01 15.79
C PHE A 112 -6.59 -3.53 15.90
N GLY A 113 -7.71 -4.26 15.80
CA GLY A 113 -7.73 -5.72 15.91
C GLY A 113 -7.88 -6.27 17.32
N GLY A 114 -7.93 -5.41 18.34
CA GLY A 114 -7.92 -5.78 19.76
C GLY A 114 -6.52 -5.71 20.36
N GLU A 115 -6.46 -5.75 21.69
CA GLU A 115 -5.20 -5.64 22.44
C GLU A 115 -4.19 -6.71 22.01
N GLY A 116 -2.98 -6.26 21.72
CA GLY A 116 -1.86 -7.15 21.36
C GLY A 116 -1.89 -7.73 19.94
N VAL A 117 -2.91 -7.45 19.11
CA VAL A 117 -2.91 -7.92 17.71
C VAL A 117 -1.94 -7.09 16.88
N MET A 118 -2.04 -5.76 16.91
CA MET A 118 -1.11 -4.88 16.17
C MET A 118 -0.35 -3.96 17.09
N LYS A 119 0.97 -3.92 16.91
CA LYS A 119 1.86 -2.96 17.56
C LYS A 119 1.95 -1.70 16.72
N ASN A 120 1.31 -0.63 17.18
CA ASN A 120 1.55 0.71 16.65
C ASN A 120 2.91 1.23 17.16
N LEU A 121 3.79 1.65 16.25
CA LEU A 121 5.11 2.20 16.55
C LEU A 121 5.11 3.73 16.72
N GLY A 122 3.94 4.38 16.57
CA GLY A 122 3.84 5.82 16.49
C GLY A 122 4.40 6.34 15.16
N LEU A 123 4.58 7.67 15.07
CA LEU A 123 5.31 8.27 13.95
C LEU A 123 6.80 8.05 14.14
N LEU A 124 7.45 7.48 13.11
CA LEU A 124 8.87 7.22 13.09
C LEU A 124 9.57 8.21 12.18
N GLU A 125 10.77 8.63 12.58
CA GLU A 125 11.69 9.31 11.66
C GLU A 125 12.04 8.39 10.49
N ARG A 126 12.28 8.97 9.31
CA ARG A 126 12.46 8.22 8.05
C ARG A 126 13.43 7.04 8.18
N ASP A 127 14.61 7.26 8.75
CA ASP A 127 15.61 6.19 8.87
C ASP A 127 15.22 5.13 9.89
N ALA A 128 14.49 5.53 10.95
CA ALA A 128 13.96 4.59 11.92
C ALA A 128 12.87 3.72 11.30
N PHE A 129 11.97 4.32 10.50
CA PHE A 129 10.98 3.61 9.71
C PHE A 129 11.62 2.58 8.78
N VAL A 130 12.61 2.99 7.99
CA VAL A 130 13.27 2.09 7.02
C VAL A 130 13.98 0.93 7.72
N ARG A 131 14.69 1.20 8.83
CA ARG A 131 15.28 0.14 9.67
C ARG A 131 14.24 -0.80 10.27
N ASP A 132 13.04 -0.30 10.55
CA ASP A 132 11.96 -1.10 11.11
C ASP A 132 11.33 -2.04 10.07
N VAL A 133 11.13 -1.55 8.86
CA VAL A 133 10.74 -2.36 7.70
C VAL A 133 11.81 -3.42 7.41
N ALA A 134 13.11 -3.08 7.46
CA ALA A 134 14.21 -4.03 7.23
C ALA A 134 14.23 -5.20 8.22
N LYS A 135 13.69 -5.03 9.43
CA LYS A 135 13.58 -6.11 10.44
C LYS A 135 12.40 -7.05 10.18
N SER A 136 11.49 -6.66 9.31
CA SER A 136 10.23 -7.37 9.05
C SER A 136 10.44 -8.38 7.94
N LYS A 137 9.93 -9.59 8.13
CA LYS A 137 10.04 -10.68 7.14
C LYS A 137 9.15 -10.47 5.93
N VAL A 138 8.08 -9.68 6.06
CA VAL A 138 7.06 -9.49 5.04
C VAL A 138 6.48 -8.09 5.15
N LEU A 139 6.18 -7.45 4.01
CA LEU A 139 5.31 -6.28 3.95
C LEU A 139 3.90 -6.71 3.52
N LEU A 140 2.88 -6.35 4.30
CA LEU A 140 1.48 -6.64 4.03
C LEU A 140 0.75 -5.38 3.54
N GLY A 141 0.23 -5.41 2.33
CA GLY A 141 -0.75 -4.43 1.88
C GLY A 141 -2.08 -4.59 2.59
N VAL A 142 -2.70 -3.50 3.06
CA VAL A 142 -4.03 -3.52 3.72
C VAL A 142 -5.17 -2.99 2.83
N GLY A 143 -4.87 -2.75 1.55
CA GLY A 143 -5.76 -2.26 0.50
C GLY A 143 -5.65 -0.76 0.20
N ARG A 144 -5.17 0.04 1.15
CA ARG A 144 -4.79 1.45 0.95
C ARG A 144 -3.48 1.77 1.68
N PRO A 145 -2.70 2.77 1.22
CA PRO A 145 -2.89 3.55 0.00
C PRO A 145 -2.56 2.73 -1.26
N ALA A 146 -3.09 3.15 -2.42
CA ALA A 146 -2.86 2.46 -3.70
C ALA A 146 -1.51 2.79 -4.35
N ILE A 147 -1.02 4.02 -4.12
CA ILE A 147 0.27 4.51 -4.61
C ILE A 147 1.16 4.70 -3.39
N SER A 148 2.19 3.87 -3.27
CA SER A 148 3.14 3.93 -2.15
C SER A 148 4.53 3.50 -2.62
N GLN A 149 5.56 4.15 -2.12
CA GLN A 149 6.95 3.74 -2.35
C GLN A 149 7.36 2.58 -1.43
N MET A 150 6.59 2.32 -0.37
CA MET A 150 6.91 1.33 0.67
C MET A 150 7.09 -0.10 0.13
N PRO A 151 6.29 -0.61 -0.83
CA PRO A 151 6.53 -1.94 -1.40
C PRO A 151 7.88 -2.05 -2.10
N TYR A 152 8.28 -1.04 -2.86
CA TYR A 152 9.58 -1.04 -3.51
C TYR A 152 10.73 -1.00 -2.48
N GLN A 153 10.57 -0.22 -1.41
CA GLN A 153 11.53 -0.19 -0.31
C GLN A 153 11.63 -1.54 0.41
N ALA A 154 10.50 -2.19 0.69
CA ALA A 154 10.49 -3.53 1.30
C ALA A 154 11.22 -4.55 0.43
N LEU A 155 10.95 -4.58 -0.88
CA LEU A 155 11.64 -5.47 -1.82
C LEU A 155 13.16 -5.23 -1.83
N CYS A 156 13.60 -3.97 -1.77
CA CYS A 156 15.04 -3.68 -1.76
C CYS A 156 15.73 -3.99 -0.42
N LEU A 157 14.95 -4.18 0.64
CA LEU A 157 15.40 -4.64 1.95
C LEU A 157 15.25 -6.14 2.15
N GLY A 158 14.74 -6.86 1.14
CA GLY A 158 14.56 -8.31 1.19
C GLY A 158 13.25 -8.78 1.82
N ALA A 159 12.26 -7.91 1.97
CA ALA A 159 10.94 -8.28 2.45
C ALA A 159 9.95 -8.39 1.26
N PRO A 160 9.39 -9.58 0.98
CA PRO A 160 8.37 -9.74 -0.05
C PRO A 160 7.09 -8.96 0.29
N PHE A 161 6.35 -8.58 -0.74
CA PHE A 161 5.11 -7.81 -0.61
C PHE A 161 3.87 -8.67 -0.89
N ILE A 162 2.95 -8.71 0.07
CA ILE A 162 1.61 -9.27 -0.12
C ILE A 162 0.71 -8.14 -0.65
N ASN A 163 0.29 -8.27 -1.91
CA ASN A 163 -0.47 -7.29 -2.66
C ASN A 163 -1.96 -7.73 -2.76
N PRO A 164 -2.89 -7.12 -2.02
CA PRO A 164 -4.30 -7.46 -2.13
C PRO A 164 -4.84 -7.25 -3.55
N ILE A 165 -5.57 -8.22 -4.09
CA ILE A 165 -6.43 -8.09 -5.26
C ILE A 165 -7.76 -7.53 -4.77
N LEU A 166 -8.08 -6.32 -5.20
CA LEU A 166 -9.23 -5.55 -4.73
C LEU A 166 -10.44 -5.67 -5.66
N ASP A 167 -10.19 -5.93 -6.94
CA ASP A 167 -11.22 -6.16 -7.97
C ASP A 167 -10.70 -7.16 -9.01
N TRP A 168 -11.57 -8.07 -9.43
CA TRP A 168 -11.24 -9.13 -10.38
C TRP A 168 -12.47 -9.52 -11.21
N ASP A 169 -12.22 -10.16 -12.35
CA ASP A 169 -13.28 -10.77 -13.15
C ASP A 169 -13.43 -12.26 -12.79
N PRO A 170 -14.51 -12.68 -12.11
CA PRO A 170 -14.71 -14.08 -11.76
C PRO A 170 -15.08 -14.95 -12.97
N GLN A 171 -15.47 -14.36 -14.10
CA GLN A 171 -15.89 -15.07 -15.31
C GLN A 171 -14.78 -15.13 -16.38
N ALA A 172 -13.56 -14.69 -16.05
CA ALA A 172 -12.44 -14.74 -16.98
C ALA A 172 -12.07 -16.20 -17.32
N PRO A 173 -11.93 -16.57 -18.60
CA PRO A 173 -11.77 -17.96 -19.03
C PRO A 173 -10.40 -18.57 -18.66
N ASN A 174 -9.38 -17.73 -18.42
CA ASN A 174 -8.02 -18.14 -18.06
C ASN A 174 -7.58 -17.37 -16.81
N GLU A 175 -7.93 -17.91 -15.63
CA GLU A 175 -7.73 -17.32 -14.29
C GLU A 175 -8.51 -16.02 -14.05
N PRO A 176 -8.93 -15.72 -12.80
CA PRO A 176 -9.57 -14.45 -12.48
C PRO A 176 -8.68 -13.28 -12.89
N LYS A 177 -9.09 -12.54 -13.92
CA LYS A 177 -8.32 -11.40 -14.40
C LYS A 177 -8.30 -10.33 -13.31
N MET A 178 -7.14 -10.11 -12.69
CA MET A 178 -6.92 -9.07 -11.69
C MET A 178 -7.12 -7.68 -12.32
N ARG A 179 -8.28 -7.07 -12.08
CA ARG A 179 -8.62 -5.73 -12.60
C ARG A 179 -7.93 -4.65 -11.77
N LYS A 180 -7.98 -4.80 -10.44
CA LYS A 180 -7.37 -3.89 -9.47
C LYS A 180 -6.66 -4.67 -8.38
N THR A 181 -5.42 -4.32 -8.12
CA THR A 181 -4.69 -4.68 -6.90
C THR A 181 -4.44 -3.42 -6.08
N GLN A 182 -3.99 -3.56 -4.83
CA GLN A 182 -3.56 -2.39 -4.06
C GLN A 182 -2.46 -1.64 -4.80
N HIS A 183 -1.43 -2.35 -5.29
CA HIS A 183 -0.32 -1.77 -6.03
C HIS A 183 -0.22 -2.33 -7.46
N ASN A 184 -0.97 -1.75 -8.39
CA ASN A 184 -1.04 -2.22 -9.79
C ASN A 184 0.32 -2.30 -10.48
N GLY A 185 1.26 -1.38 -10.17
CA GLY A 185 2.60 -1.38 -10.77
C GLY A 185 3.48 -2.56 -10.37
N LEU A 186 3.10 -3.32 -9.33
CA LEU A 186 3.87 -4.46 -8.82
C LEU A 186 3.18 -5.81 -9.03
N ARG A 187 1.94 -5.83 -9.53
CA ARG A 187 1.15 -7.07 -9.67
C ARG A 187 1.78 -8.08 -10.65
N GLU A 188 2.57 -7.59 -11.61
CA GLU A 188 3.24 -8.42 -12.61
C GLU A 188 4.53 -9.06 -12.09
N LEU A 189 5.07 -8.52 -10.98
CA LEU A 189 6.20 -9.13 -10.32
C LEU A 189 5.71 -10.44 -9.67
N LYS A 190 6.38 -11.55 -10.00
CA LYS A 190 5.94 -12.88 -9.56
C LYS A 190 6.53 -13.24 -8.20
N HIS A 191 6.01 -14.32 -7.64
CA HIS A 191 6.62 -15.02 -6.51
C HIS A 191 8.12 -15.27 -6.77
N PRO A 192 9.01 -15.13 -5.77
CA PRO A 192 8.72 -14.87 -4.35
C PRO A 192 8.59 -13.40 -3.95
N TYR A 193 8.79 -12.45 -4.87
CA TYR A 193 8.84 -11.03 -4.53
C TYR A 193 7.46 -10.45 -4.19
N VAL A 194 6.45 -10.74 -5.00
CA VAL A 194 5.08 -10.24 -4.80
C VAL A 194 4.09 -11.41 -4.79
N HIS A 195 3.20 -11.38 -3.82
CA HIS A 195 2.11 -12.34 -3.68
C HIS A 195 0.78 -11.62 -3.86
N ASN A 196 0.11 -11.83 -4.99
CA ASN A 196 -1.23 -11.29 -5.20
C ASN A 196 -2.28 -12.20 -4.55
N VAL A 197 -3.10 -11.65 -3.65
CA VAL A 197 -4.07 -12.44 -2.86
C VAL A 197 -5.44 -11.76 -2.88
N HIS A 198 -6.51 -12.51 -3.13
CA HIS A 198 -7.87 -11.96 -3.14
C HIS A 198 -8.24 -11.37 -1.78
N LYS A 199 -8.79 -10.15 -1.76
CA LYS A 199 -9.34 -9.58 -0.54
C LYS A 199 -10.44 -10.47 0.02
N ASP A 200 -10.59 -10.46 1.33
CA ASP A 200 -11.56 -11.28 2.06
C ASP A 200 -11.40 -12.82 1.89
N ASP A 201 -10.31 -13.32 1.27
CA ASP A 201 -9.96 -14.75 1.22
C ASP A 201 -9.06 -15.14 2.41
N GLU A 202 -9.66 -15.69 3.47
CA GLU A 202 -8.91 -16.05 4.68
C GLU A 202 -7.87 -17.16 4.43
N VAL A 203 -8.23 -18.14 3.60
CA VAL A 203 -7.34 -19.28 3.30
C VAL A 203 -6.13 -18.79 2.50
N GLY A 204 -6.37 -17.97 1.47
CA GLY A 204 -5.32 -17.34 0.68
C GLY A 204 -4.43 -16.43 1.52
N PHE A 205 -5.02 -15.62 2.40
CA PHE A 205 -4.28 -14.75 3.32
C PHE A 205 -3.36 -15.55 4.24
N LEU A 206 -3.88 -16.53 4.96
CA LEU A 206 -3.11 -17.31 5.94
C LEU A 206 -2.04 -18.17 5.27
N GLY A 207 -2.37 -18.82 4.15
CA GLY A 207 -1.41 -19.60 3.38
C GLY A 207 -0.28 -18.75 2.80
N THR A 208 -0.58 -17.53 2.37
CA THR A 208 0.43 -16.59 1.86
C THR A 208 1.31 -16.03 2.97
N ILE A 209 0.75 -15.69 4.13
CA ILE A 209 1.53 -15.24 5.29
C ILE A 209 2.53 -16.32 5.71
N ALA A 210 2.08 -17.57 5.87
CA ALA A 210 2.97 -18.68 6.21
C ALA A 210 4.11 -18.81 5.18
N ARG A 211 3.77 -18.84 3.88
CA ARG A 211 4.77 -18.96 2.82
C ARG A 211 5.74 -17.79 2.80
N ALA A 212 5.27 -16.55 2.93
CA ALA A 212 6.11 -15.36 2.87
C ALA A 212 7.03 -15.25 4.09
N LEU A 213 6.60 -15.72 5.26
CA LEU A 213 7.46 -15.82 6.45
C LEU A 213 8.60 -16.83 6.27
N ASP A 214 8.40 -17.87 5.44
CA ASP A 214 9.36 -18.96 5.21
C ASP A 214 10.18 -18.81 3.91
N THR A 215 9.83 -17.86 3.05
CA THR A 215 10.47 -17.69 1.73
C THR A 215 11.33 -16.42 1.70
N PRO A 216 12.65 -16.51 1.96
CA PRO A 216 13.52 -15.36 1.82
C PRO A 216 13.57 -14.87 0.37
N ILE A 217 13.76 -13.56 0.20
CA ILE A 217 14.11 -12.98 -1.10
C ILE A 217 15.45 -12.25 -1.00
N PRO A 218 16.26 -12.24 -2.08
CA PRO A 218 17.38 -11.32 -2.14
C PRO A 218 16.87 -9.88 -2.22
N ARG A 219 17.75 -8.92 -1.92
CA ARG A 219 17.49 -7.50 -2.20
C ARG A 219 17.11 -7.36 -3.68
N SER A 220 16.00 -6.69 -3.96
CA SER A 220 15.56 -6.42 -5.32
C SER A 220 15.07 -4.99 -5.44
N VAL A 221 15.63 -4.26 -6.41
CA VAL A 221 15.09 -2.97 -6.84
C VAL A 221 14.40 -3.25 -8.18
N PRO A 222 13.06 -3.39 -8.21
CA PRO A 222 12.36 -3.66 -9.45
C PRO A 222 12.60 -2.53 -10.43
N PHE A 223 13.30 -2.81 -11.52
CA PHE A 223 13.38 -1.90 -12.65
C PHE A 223 12.01 -1.91 -13.33
N THR A 224 11.35 -0.76 -13.41
CA THR A 224 10.35 -0.57 -14.46
C THR A 224 11.13 -0.39 -15.76
N PRO A 225 11.06 -1.34 -16.73
CA PRO A 225 11.64 -1.10 -18.04
C PRO A 225 10.99 0.16 -18.63
N VAL A 226 11.84 1.04 -19.16
CA VAL A 226 11.43 2.25 -19.89
C VAL A 226 10.87 1.86 -21.25
#